data_AF-A0A2E4N8M1-F1
#
_entry.id   AF-A0A2E4N8M1-F1
#
_cell.length_a   1.000
_cell.length_b   1.000
_cell.length_c   1.000
_cell.angle_alpha   90.00
_cell.angle_beta   90.00
_cell.angle_gamma   90.00
#
_symmetry.space_group_name_H-M   'P 1'
#
loop_
_entity.id
_entity.type
_entity.pdbx_description
1 polymer ?
#
loop_
_entity_poly.entity_id
_entity_poly.type
_entity_poly.pdbx_seq_one_letter_code
_entity_poly.pdbx_strand_id
1 'polypeptide(L)'
;MRSFLLCFLTIVLSESCLIALDFNSTKNRRVMVVAGAGGEEEYTSLFSEWAGALTNAFQASAAELVKINNNPENTDARKIIESKLKQWVAAKDDEIWILLVGHGTFDGKQAKFNLVGNDVSDLDFQSWLKTHQGPLVFINTSSSSAPFIRTLSGENRVIATATKSGYEQNFCRFGGYISAALEQKKADLDKDGAVSVLEAFLIASRKVEEYYRENDRLVSESALLDDNGDGRGTPANWFSGVRINKESQEKKGADGKISRLVFPVVPLKEKGISESFRKKRTQIENKIETLRSLKKTLDVDIYYRDLEKLFLELSKLNNENEDSKNPK
;
A
#
# COMPACT_ATOMS: atom_id res chain seq x y z
N MET A 1 3.82 2.16 -64.00
CA MET A 1 3.36 1.29 -62.88
C MET A 1 4.43 1.35 -61.79
N ARG A 2 4.10 1.91 -60.62
CA ARG A 2 5.02 2.13 -59.50
C ARG A 2 5.07 0.89 -58.61
N SER A 3 6.25 0.32 -58.41
CA SER A 3 6.50 -0.75 -57.42
C SER A 3 6.43 -0.18 -56.00
N PHE A 4 5.57 -0.76 -55.17
CA PHE A 4 5.53 -0.50 -53.73
C PHE A 4 6.47 -1.48 -53.02
N LEU A 5 7.50 -0.94 -52.36
CA LEU A 5 8.42 -1.66 -51.49
C LEU A 5 7.82 -1.64 -50.07
N LEU A 6 7.42 -2.81 -49.56
CA LEU A 6 6.90 -2.96 -48.19
C LEU A 6 8.08 -3.13 -47.22
N CYS A 7 8.40 -2.07 -46.46
CA CYS A 7 9.34 -2.16 -45.34
C CYS A 7 8.61 -2.72 -44.11
N PHE A 8 8.98 -3.93 -43.68
CA PHE A 8 8.60 -4.47 -42.37
C PHE A 8 9.42 -3.77 -41.28
N LEU A 9 8.77 -2.87 -40.54
CA LEU A 9 9.33 -2.27 -39.33
C LEU A 9 9.04 -3.23 -38.16
N THR A 10 10.01 -4.04 -37.78
CA THR A 10 9.95 -4.81 -36.53
C THR A 10 10.15 -3.85 -35.36
N ILE A 11 9.06 -3.46 -34.70
CA ILE A 11 9.09 -2.78 -33.42
C ILE A 11 9.44 -3.83 -32.36
N VAL A 12 10.69 -3.84 -31.90
CA VAL A 12 11.08 -4.54 -30.68
C VAL A 12 10.51 -3.73 -29.52
N LEU A 13 9.37 -4.15 -28.98
CA LEU A 13 8.90 -3.67 -27.68
C LEU A 13 9.88 -4.21 -26.63
N SER A 14 10.84 -3.38 -26.21
CA SER A 14 11.61 -3.67 -25.00
C SER A 14 10.66 -3.56 -23.82
N GLU A 15 10.16 -4.69 -23.32
CA GLU A 15 9.59 -4.73 -21.97
C GLU A 15 10.72 -4.38 -21.00
N SER A 16 10.72 -3.13 -20.55
CA SER A 16 11.52 -2.71 -19.41
C SER A 16 11.00 -3.50 -18.22
N CYS A 17 11.67 -4.60 -17.89
CA CYS A 17 11.42 -5.35 -16.67
C CYS A 17 11.90 -4.49 -15.50
N LEU A 18 11.04 -3.55 -15.09
CA LEU A 18 11.24 -2.76 -13.88
C LEU A 18 11.24 -3.74 -12.72
N ILE A 19 12.40 -3.92 -12.11
CA ILE A 19 12.59 -4.74 -10.92
C ILE A 19 11.93 -3.97 -9.78
N ALA A 20 10.76 -4.43 -9.33
CA ALA A 20 10.17 -3.94 -8.10
C ALA A 20 11.18 -4.14 -6.96
N LEU A 21 11.61 -3.05 -6.34
CA LEU A 21 12.48 -3.08 -5.17
C LEU A 21 11.76 -3.80 -4.05
N ASP A 22 12.54 -4.60 -3.34
CA ASP A 22 11.98 -5.49 -2.34
C ASP A 22 11.88 -4.79 -0.99
N PHE A 23 10.65 -4.42 -0.62
CA PHE A 23 10.28 -3.86 0.68
C PHE A 23 10.76 -4.71 1.88
N ASN A 24 11.03 -6.01 1.67
CA ASN A 24 11.44 -6.94 2.72
C ASN A 24 12.95 -7.27 2.70
N SER A 25 13.71 -6.71 1.75
CA SER A 25 15.18 -6.85 1.68
C SER A 25 15.93 -5.63 2.21
N THR A 26 15.24 -4.50 2.34
CA THR A 26 15.78 -3.23 2.83
C THR A 26 16.23 -3.37 4.28
N LYS A 27 17.50 -3.06 4.53
CA LYS A 27 18.13 -3.23 5.85
C LYS A 27 17.68 -2.16 6.86
N ASN A 28 17.38 -0.95 6.39
CA ASN A 28 17.01 0.17 7.23
C ASN A 28 15.60 0.64 6.88
N ARG A 29 14.67 0.38 7.79
CA ARG A 29 13.29 0.89 7.73
C ARG A 29 13.17 2.14 8.60
N ARG A 30 12.81 3.26 8.00
CA ARG A 30 12.55 4.53 8.70
C ARG A 30 11.06 4.81 8.67
N VAL A 31 10.47 5.03 9.85
CA VAL A 31 9.02 5.12 10.02
C VAL A 31 8.69 6.45 10.66
N MET A 32 7.77 7.19 10.04
CA MET A 32 7.20 8.41 10.58
C MET A 32 5.71 8.22 10.80
N VAL A 33 5.27 8.41 12.04
CA VAL A 33 3.85 8.42 12.42
C VAL A 33 3.49 9.81 12.89
N VAL A 34 2.48 10.41 12.26
CA VAL A 34 2.10 11.80 12.50
C VAL A 34 0.64 11.86 12.94
N ALA A 35 0.41 12.31 14.18
CA ALA A 35 -0.90 12.76 14.62
C ALA A 35 -1.08 14.23 14.23
N GLY A 36 -2.14 14.52 13.46
CA GLY A 36 -2.53 15.85 13.04
C GLY A 36 -3.36 16.58 14.10
N ALA A 37 -3.62 17.87 13.86
CA ALA A 37 -4.44 18.68 14.75
C ALA A 37 -5.86 18.08 14.84
N GLY A 38 -6.37 17.88 16.06
CA GLY A 38 -7.73 17.38 16.28
C GLY A 38 -8.81 18.47 16.19
N GLY A 39 -8.45 19.74 16.44
CA GLY A 39 -9.41 20.83 16.59
C GLY A 39 -10.19 20.77 17.91
N GLU A 40 -10.81 19.63 18.20
CA GLU A 40 -11.47 19.31 19.47
C GLU A 40 -10.67 18.25 20.25
N GLU A 41 -10.92 18.16 21.57
CA GLU A 41 -10.20 17.24 22.47
C GLU A 41 -10.46 15.77 22.14
N GLU A 42 -11.69 15.44 21.73
CA GLU A 42 -12.09 14.09 21.31
C GLU A 42 -11.21 13.59 20.15
N TYR A 43 -11.13 14.35 19.06
CA TYR A 43 -10.30 14.01 17.90
C TYR A 43 -8.81 14.04 18.23
N THR A 44 -8.37 14.97 19.08
CA THR A 44 -6.97 15.03 19.52
C THR A 44 -6.56 13.73 20.21
N SER A 45 -7.39 13.27 21.16
CA SER A 45 -7.15 12.04 21.91
C SER A 45 -7.18 10.81 20.99
N LEU A 46 -8.19 10.75 20.13
CA LEU A 46 -8.39 9.63 19.20
C LEU A 46 -7.26 9.52 18.16
N PHE A 47 -6.79 10.64 17.59
CA PHE A 47 -5.63 10.62 16.69
C PHE A 47 -4.33 10.23 17.39
N SER A 48 -4.16 10.62 18.65
CA SER A 48 -3.01 10.22 19.47
C SER A 48 -3.00 8.72 19.76
N GLU A 49 -4.17 8.14 20.04
CA GLU A 49 -4.37 6.69 20.21
C GLU A 49 -4.02 5.92 18.93
N TRP A 50 -4.61 6.31 17.80
CA TRP A 50 -4.37 5.66 16.50
C TRP A 50 -2.90 5.76 16.07
N ALA A 51 -2.27 6.93 16.29
CA ALA A 51 -0.83 7.08 16.08
C ALA A 51 -0.01 6.21 17.04
N GLY A 52 -0.49 5.97 18.26
CA GLY A 52 0.10 5.02 19.21
C GLY A 52 0.08 3.59 18.69
N ALA A 53 -1.09 3.11 18.23
CA ALA A 53 -1.25 1.77 17.65
C ALA A 53 -0.31 1.56 16.45
N LEU A 54 -0.24 2.55 15.55
CA LEU A 54 0.70 2.52 14.44
C LEU A 54 2.16 2.51 14.92
N THR A 55 2.53 3.32 15.91
CA THR A 55 3.88 3.31 16.48
C THR A 55 4.24 1.92 17.03
N ASN A 56 3.32 1.27 17.75
CA ASN A 56 3.51 -0.07 18.31
C ASN A 56 3.75 -1.12 17.22
N ALA A 57 3.06 -1.02 16.07
CA ALA A 57 3.20 -1.93 14.95
C ALA A 57 4.64 -2.00 14.37
N PHE A 58 5.44 -0.94 14.56
CA PHE A 58 6.80 -0.85 14.01
C PHE A 58 7.92 -0.90 15.06
N GLN A 59 7.62 -0.98 16.36
CA GLN A 59 8.63 -0.93 17.44
C GLN A 59 9.75 -1.97 17.27
N ALA A 60 9.44 -3.15 16.74
CA ALA A 60 10.40 -4.24 16.58
C ALA A 60 11.10 -4.27 15.20
N SER A 61 10.70 -3.41 14.26
CA SER A 61 11.16 -3.47 12.85
C SER A 61 11.78 -2.18 12.32
N ALA A 62 11.49 -1.03 12.95
CA ALA A 62 12.04 0.24 12.52
C ALA A 62 13.50 0.41 12.98
N ALA A 63 14.39 0.78 12.05
CA ALA A 63 15.73 1.27 12.35
C ALA A 63 15.70 2.69 12.94
N GLU A 64 14.73 3.50 12.49
CA GLU A 64 14.41 4.81 13.08
C GLU A 64 12.89 4.98 13.10
N LEU A 65 12.34 5.36 14.25
CA LEU A 65 10.90 5.60 14.44
C LEU A 65 10.69 7.02 14.98
N VAL A 66 10.01 7.86 14.21
CA VAL A 66 9.67 9.24 14.57
C VAL A 66 8.17 9.34 14.77
N LYS A 67 7.76 9.60 16.01
CA LYS A 67 6.37 9.92 16.36
C LYS A 67 6.22 11.43 16.53
N ILE A 68 5.32 12.04 15.78
CA ILE A 68 4.91 13.44 15.94
C ILE A 68 3.55 13.45 16.61
N ASN A 69 3.48 14.04 17.81
CA ASN A 69 2.23 14.19 18.56
C ASN A 69 1.47 15.44 18.09
N ASN A 70 0.20 15.51 18.47
CA ASN A 70 -0.72 16.60 18.16
C ASN A 70 -1.01 17.50 19.37
N ASN A 71 -0.05 17.61 20.30
CA ASN A 71 -0.22 18.53 21.42
C ASN A 71 -0.18 19.98 20.92
N PRO A 72 -0.97 20.92 21.49
CA PRO A 72 -1.04 22.30 21.04
C PRO A 72 0.30 23.05 21.00
N GLU A 73 1.25 22.70 21.87
CA GLU A 73 2.58 23.28 21.93
C GLU A 73 3.53 22.79 20.81
N ASN A 74 3.19 21.72 20.10
CA ASN A 74 4.03 21.10 19.10
C ASN A 74 3.85 21.71 17.70
N THR A 75 4.04 23.03 17.58
CA THR A 75 3.84 23.78 16.33
C THR A 75 4.94 23.55 15.27
N ASP A 76 6.02 22.87 15.65
CA ASP A 76 7.19 22.62 14.79
C ASP A 76 7.05 21.35 13.93
N ALA A 77 5.91 20.66 13.97
CA ALA A 77 5.66 19.40 13.27
C ALA A 77 6.11 19.44 11.79
N ARG A 78 5.71 20.46 11.02
CA ARG A 78 6.13 20.62 9.61
C ARG A 78 7.65 20.67 9.43
N LYS A 79 8.34 21.42 10.28
CA LYS A 79 9.80 21.56 10.23
C LYS A 79 10.50 20.25 10.58
N ILE A 80 9.97 19.50 11.54
CA ILE A 80 10.47 18.17 11.91
C ILE A 80 10.31 17.21 10.73
N ILE A 81 9.13 17.16 10.10
CA ILE A 81 8.85 16.32 8.92
C ILE A 81 9.83 16.65 7.80
N GLU A 82 9.94 17.92 7.42
CA GLU A 82 10.84 18.37 6.36
C GLU A 82 12.30 17.98 6.64
N SER A 83 12.79 18.28 7.84
CA SER A 83 14.17 17.98 8.23
C SER A 83 14.44 16.47 8.20
N LYS A 84 13.52 15.66 8.72
CA LYS A 84 13.66 14.21 8.75
C LYS A 84 13.59 13.61 7.35
N LEU A 85 12.69 14.04 6.49
CA LEU A 85 12.62 13.53 5.13
C LEU A 85 13.83 13.95 4.29
N LYS A 86 14.38 15.15 4.45
CA LYS A 86 15.64 15.54 3.80
C LYS A 86 16.82 14.68 4.23
N GLN A 87 16.89 14.28 5.50
CA GLN A 87 17.89 13.35 6.02
C GLN A 87 17.62 11.91 5.51
N TRP A 88 16.36 11.51 5.61
CA TRP A 88 15.61 10.51 4.84
C TRP A 88 16.29 10.05 3.56
N VAL A 89 15.98 10.84 2.54
CA VAL A 89 16.21 10.55 1.12
C VAL A 89 17.69 10.59 0.71
N ALA A 90 18.59 11.00 1.61
CA ALA A 90 20.03 10.91 1.38
C ALA A 90 20.51 9.45 1.30
N ALA A 91 19.87 8.55 2.07
CA ALA A 91 20.03 7.11 1.93
C ALA A 91 19.02 6.58 0.92
N LYS A 92 19.39 6.58 -0.36
CA LYS A 92 18.46 6.37 -1.49
C LYS A 92 17.70 5.04 -1.45
N ASP A 93 18.30 4.00 -0.86
CA ASP A 93 17.77 2.63 -0.85
C ASP A 93 17.02 2.29 0.44
N ASP A 94 16.98 3.18 1.43
CA ASP A 94 16.28 2.93 2.69
C ASP A 94 14.76 2.83 2.44
N GLU A 95 14.08 2.03 3.25
CA GLU A 95 12.61 1.95 3.19
C GLU A 95 12.02 3.05 4.06
N ILE A 96 11.09 3.82 3.51
CA ILE A 96 10.41 4.90 4.23
C ILE A 96 8.92 4.58 4.39
N TRP A 97 8.42 4.66 5.61
CA TRP A 97 7.00 4.63 5.92
C TRP A 97 6.56 5.99 6.46
N ILE A 98 5.48 6.54 5.92
CA ILE A 98 4.83 7.77 6.39
C ILE A 98 3.36 7.46 6.63
N LEU A 99 2.94 7.59 7.89
CA LEU A 99 1.61 7.25 8.36
C LEU A 99 0.97 8.50 8.97
N LEU A 100 -0.03 9.05 8.28
CA LEU A 100 -0.69 10.29 8.66
C LEU A 100 -2.08 10.00 9.23
N VAL A 101 -2.33 10.48 10.44
CA VAL A 101 -3.59 10.34 11.16
C VAL A 101 -4.09 11.69 11.60
N GLY A 102 -5.22 12.15 11.07
CA GLY A 102 -5.74 13.46 11.40
C GLY A 102 -6.77 13.98 10.43
N HIS A 103 -6.96 15.29 10.43
CA HIS A 103 -7.77 15.99 9.43
C HIS A 103 -6.97 16.40 8.20
N GLY A 104 -7.70 16.67 7.12
CA GLY A 104 -7.16 17.14 5.87
C GLY A 104 -8.14 18.04 5.12
N THR A 105 -7.60 18.94 4.32
CA THR A 105 -8.35 19.97 3.58
C THR A 105 -7.97 19.97 2.11
N PHE A 106 -8.85 20.50 1.27
CA PHE A 106 -8.62 20.64 -0.16
C PHE A 106 -9.27 21.92 -0.69
N ASP A 107 -8.49 22.73 -1.39
CA ASP A 107 -8.92 24.03 -1.93
C ASP A 107 -9.35 23.98 -3.40
N GLY A 108 -9.50 22.76 -3.97
CA GLY A 108 -9.76 22.55 -5.39
C GLY A 108 -8.48 22.39 -6.24
N LYS A 109 -7.30 22.67 -5.67
CA LYS A 109 -6.00 22.54 -6.36
C LYS A 109 -5.02 21.68 -5.59
N GLN A 110 -4.90 21.91 -4.28
CA GLN A 110 -3.92 21.29 -3.39
C GLN A 110 -4.61 20.68 -2.18
N ALA A 111 -4.23 19.44 -1.85
CA ALA A 111 -4.65 18.80 -0.61
C ALA A 111 -3.61 19.02 0.48
N LYS A 112 -4.07 19.21 1.72
CA LYS A 112 -3.22 19.41 2.89
C LYS A 112 -3.62 18.45 4.00
N PHE A 113 -2.63 17.96 4.71
CA PHE A 113 -2.79 17.31 6.01
C PHE A 113 -2.64 18.36 7.11
N ASN A 114 -3.61 18.41 8.01
CA ASN A 114 -3.73 19.45 9.01
C ASN A 114 -2.85 19.15 10.23
N LEU A 115 -1.88 20.02 10.50
CA LEU A 115 -0.93 19.88 11.59
C LEU A 115 -1.25 20.85 12.71
N VAL A 116 -0.72 20.59 13.90
CA VAL A 116 -0.58 21.66 14.89
C VAL A 116 0.47 22.63 14.34
N GLY A 117 0.06 23.85 14.03
CA GLY A 117 0.90 24.83 13.33
C GLY A 117 0.68 24.81 11.82
N ASN A 118 1.76 24.88 11.04
CA ASN A 118 1.67 24.97 9.59
C ASN A 118 1.35 23.61 8.96
N ASP A 119 0.24 23.54 8.22
CA ASP A 119 -0.15 22.34 7.45
C ASP A 119 0.89 21.93 6.41
N VAL A 120 0.82 20.66 5.98
CA VAL A 120 1.70 20.09 4.94
C VAL A 120 0.88 19.62 3.74
N SER A 121 1.31 19.99 2.54
CA SER A 121 0.63 19.61 1.30
C SER A 121 1.20 18.35 0.64
N ASP A 122 0.42 17.76 -0.26
CA ASP A 122 0.87 16.72 -1.17
C ASP A 122 2.11 17.16 -1.99
N LEU A 123 2.14 18.41 -2.48
CA LEU A 123 3.28 18.96 -3.20
C LEU A 123 4.53 19.15 -2.32
N ASP A 124 4.37 19.45 -1.04
CA ASP A 124 5.49 19.49 -0.10
C ASP A 124 6.13 18.11 0.04
N PHE A 125 5.32 17.07 0.26
CA PHE A 125 5.82 15.69 0.30
C PHE A 125 6.46 15.27 -1.02
N GLN A 126 5.88 15.62 -2.17
CA GLN A 126 6.47 15.34 -3.47
C GLN A 126 7.88 15.96 -3.59
N SER A 127 8.02 17.22 -3.17
CA SER A 127 9.30 17.93 -3.17
C SER A 127 10.32 17.24 -2.27
N TRP A 128 9.94 16.90 -1.03
CA TRP A 128 10.84 16.28 -0.06
C TRP A 128 11.22 14.84 -0.42
N LEU A 129 10.34 14.10 -1.08
CA LEU A 129 10.54 12.70 -1.49
C LEU A 129 11.11 12.56 -2.92
N LYS A 130 11.40 13.67 -3.60
CA LYS A 130 11.76 13.69 -5.03
C LYS A 130 12.97 12.82 -5.38
N THR A 131 13.97 12.77 -4.52
CA THR A 131 15.22 12.02 -4.76
C THR A 131 15.19 10.59 -4.21
N HIS A 132 14.09 10.20 -3.54
CA HIS A 132 13.93 8.87 -2.97
C HIS A 132 13.65 7.84 -4.06
N GLN A 133 14.47 6.79 -4.11
CA GLN A 133 14.36 5.70 -5.10
C GLN A 133 13.99 4.37 -4.44
N GLY A 134 14.20 4.25 -3.13
CA GLY A 134 13.87 3.08 -2.33
C GLY A 134 12.37 2.89 -2.12
N PRO A 135 11.98 1.78 -1.47
CA PRO A 135 10.59 1.51 -1.16
C PRO A 135 9.95 2.62 -0.31
N LEU A 136 8.72 2.99 -0.65
CA LEU A 136 7.92 3.98 0.08
C LEU A 136 6.54 3.42 0.38
N VAL A 137 6.13 3.49 1.65
CA VAL A 137 4.73 3.33 2.04
C VAL A 137 4.19 4.65 2.57
N PHE A 138 3.10 5.13 1.99
CA PHE A 138 2.45 6.38 2.38
C PHE A 138 0.98 6.14 2.66
N ILE A 139 0.58 6.13 3.93
CA ILE A 139 -0.82 5.92 4.33
C ILE A 139 -1.35 7.23 4.91
N ASN A 140 -2.28 7.85 4.19
CA ASN A 140 -2.94 9.08 4.63
C ASN A 140 -4.40 8.81 5.00
N THR A 141 -4.68 8.80 6.29
CA THR A 141 -6.00 8.46 6.82
C THR A 141 -6.91 9.68 7.03
N SER A 142 -6.49 10.86 6.56
CA SER A 142 -7.24 12.11 6.72
C SER A 142 -8.36 12.30 5.70
N SER A 143 -9.26 13.24 6.01
CA SER A 143 -10.22 13.80 5.07
C SER A 143 -9.51 14.43 3.87
N SER A 144 -10.14 14.43 2.69
CA SER A 144 -9.57 15.01 1.45
C SER A 144 -8.21 14.43 1.01
N SER A 145 -7.87 13.21 1.43
CA SER A 145 -6.56 12.57 1.21
C SER A 145 -6.28 12.09 -0.21
N ALA A 146 -7.29 11.80 -1.04
CA ALA A 146 -7.11 11.17 -2.36
C ALA A 146 -6.10 11.87 -3.31
N PRO A 147 -5.98 13.22 -3.36
CA PRO A 147 -5.01 13.88 -4.23
C PRO A 147 -3.56 13.48 -3.96
N PHE A 148 -3.24 13.00 -2.75
CA PHE A 148 -1.91 12.48 -2.43
C PHE A 148 -1.53 11.25 -3.28
N ILE A 149 -2.49 10.41 -3.69
CA ILE A 149 -2.22 9.30 -4.63
C ILE A 149 -1.65 9.89 -5.92
N ARG A 150 -2.43 10.75 -6.59
CA ARG A 150 -2.03 11.34 -7.87
C ARG A 150 -0.67 12.04 -7.84
N THR A 151 -0.35 12.68 -6.72
CA THR A 151 0.87 13.46 -6.54
C THR A 151 2.10 12.61 -6.21
N LEU A 152 1.91 11.52 -5.45
CA LEU A 152 3.02 10.73 -4.90
C LEU A 152 3.21 9.36 -5.58
N SER A 153 2.26 8.90 -6.39
CA SER A 153 2.33 7.63 -7.13
C SER A 153 3.59 7.53 -7.99
N GLY A 154 4.12 6.32 -8.06
CA GLY A 154 5.32 6.00 -8.82
C GLY A 154 5.82 4.59 -8.50
N GLU A 155 6.95 4.23 -9.10
CA GLU A 155 7.56 2.92 -8.90
C GLU A 155 7.99 2.71 -7.44
N ASN A 156 7.81 1.49 -6.94
CA ASN A 156 8.18 1.07 -5.58
C ASN A 156 7.47 1.88 -4.47
N ARG A 157 6.24 2.31 -4.73
CA ARG A 157 5.42 3.06 -3.78
C ARG A 157 4.12 2.32 -3.53
N VAL A 158 3.72 2.27 -2.26
CA VAL A 158 2.39 1.83 -1.83
C VAL A 158 1.74 3.03 -1.16
N ILE A 159 0.64 3.52 -1.73
CA ILE A 159 -0.05 4.71 -1.26
C ILE A 159 -1.49 4.34 -0.94
N ALA A 160 -1.91 4.57 0.30
CA ALA A 160 -3.29 4.36 0.72
C ALA A 160 -3.89 5.67 1.23
N THR A 161 -5.14 5.93 0.89
CA THR A 161 -5.89 7.12 1.31
C THR A 161 -7.23 6.71 1.89
N ALA A 162 -7.76 7.48 2.85
CA ALA A 162 -9.08 7.25 3.42
C ALA A 162 -10.24 7.68 2.51
N THR A 163 -9.95 8.48 1.49
CA THR A 163 -10.95 9.11 0.62
C THR A 163 -10.67 8.83 -0.85
N LYS A 164 -11.70 8.92 -1.69
CA LYS A 164 -11.58 8.75 -3.15
C LYS A 164 -11.50 10.07 -3.91
N SER A 165 -11.70 11.19 -3.22
CA SER A 165 -11.54 12.52 -3.80
C SER A 165 -11.12 13.55 -2.74
N GLY A 166 -10.56 14.68 -3.18
CA GLY A 166 -10.29 15.82 -2.31
C GLY A 166 -11.56 16.48 -1.74
N TYR A 167 -12.75 16.13 -2.24
CA TYR A 167 -14.02 16.72 -1.79
C TYR A 167 -14.70 15.93 -0.68
N GLU A 168 -14.15 14.78 -0.26
CA GLU A 168 -14.62 14.03 0.91
C GLU A 168 -13.99 14.64 2.18
N GLN A 169 -14.61 15.72 2.67
CA GLN A 169 -14.09 16.55 3.77
C GLN A 169 -14.51 16.09 5.17
N ASN A 170 -15.39 15.08 5.26
CA ASN A 170 -15.88 14.57 6.52
C ASN A 170 -14.81 13.76 7.26
N PHE A 171 -14.97 13.65 8.59
CA PHE A 171 -14.10 12.82 9.42
C PHE A 171 -14.03 11.37 8.92
N CYS A 172 -12.80 10.87 8.80
CA CYS A 172 -12.52 9.53 8.29
C CYS A 172 -12.29 8.53 9.43
N ARG A 173 -13.16 7.54 9.57
CA ARG A 173 -13.03 6.42 10.51
C ARG A 173 -12.03 5.37 10.05
N PHE A 174 -11.71 5.35 8.76
CA PHE A 174 -10.71 4.46 8.18
C PHE A 174 -9.41 4.42 8.98
N GLY A 175 -8.95 5.58 9.51
CA GLY A 175 -7.74 5.69 10.31
C GLY A 175 -7.71 4.80 11.55
N GLY A 176 -8.82 4.70 12.27
CA GLY A 176 -8.93 3.84 13.45
C GLY A 176 -8.91 2.36 13.09
N TYR A 177 -9.58 1.98 12.00
CA TYR A 177 -9.62 0.58 11.61
C TYR A 177 -8.29 0.10 11.00
N ILE A 178 -7.60 0.92 10.20
CA ILE A 178 -6.32 0.53 9.63
C ILE A 178 -5.20 0.52 10.67
N SER A 179 -5.19 1.46 11.62
CA SER A 179 -4.22 1.47 12.71
C SER A 179 -4.36 0.22 13.58
N ALA A 180 -5.58 -0.15 13.95
CA ALA A 180 -5.85 -1.38 14.68
C ALA A 180 -5.49 -2.64 13.86
N ALA A 181 -5.72 -2.65 12.55
CA ALA A 181 -5.39 -3.79 11.69
C ALA A 181 -3.87 -3.99 11.53
N LEU A 182 -3.10 -2.91 11.44
CA LEU A 182 -1.63 -2.99 11.35
C LEU A 182 -0.97 -3.34 12.69
N GLU A 183 -1.57 -2.94 13.81
CA GLU A 183 -1.09 -3.30 15.16
C GLU A 183 -1.45 -4.75 15.51
N GLN A 184 -2.71 -5.13 15.31
CA GLN A 184 -3.23 -6.44 15.72
C GLN A 184 -3.10 -7.43 14.56
N LYS A 185 -2.33 -8.51 14.77
CA LYS A 185 -2.22 -9.65 13.84
C LYS A 185 -3.55 -10.40 13.55
N LYS A 186 -4.70 -9.84 13.95
CA LYS A 186 -6.04 -10.41 13.76
C LYS A 186 -6.63 -10.13 12.38
N ALA A 187 -6.00 -9.27 11.58
CA ALA A 187 -6.42 -8.93 10.21
C ALA A 187 -5.73 -9.79 9.12
N ASP A 188 -5.21 -10.96 9.49
CA ASP A 188 -4.55 -11.93 8.60
C ASP A 188 -5.62 -12.72 7.81
N LEU A 189 -5.94 -12.23 6.61
CA LEU A 189 -6.99 -12.75 5.74
C LEU A 189 -6.55 -14.03 5.02
N ASP A 190 -5.29 -14.12 4.62
CA ASP A 190 -4.75 -15.28 3.91
C ASP A 190 -4.10 -16.34 4.83
N LYS A 191 -4.01 -16.04 6.13
CA LYS A 191 -3.51 -16.91 7.21
C LYS A 191 -2.03 -17.24 7.07
N ASP A 192 -1.23 -16.31 6.53
CA ASP A 192 0.20 -16.50 6.36
C ASP A 192 1.01 -16.28 7.67
N GLY A 193 0.38 -15.68 8.69
CA GLY A 193 0.94 -15.37 9.99
C GLY A 193 1.35 -13.90 10.19
N ALA A 194 1.07 -13.03 9.22
CA ALA A 194 1.26 -11.59 9.28
C ALA A 194 0.06 -10.84 8.69
N VAL A 195 0.10 -9.50 8.79
CA VAL A 195 -0.92 -8.63 8.17
C VAL A 195 -0.20 -7.71 7.20
N SER A 196 -0.48 -7.89 5.92
CA SER A 196 0.04 -7.02 4.87
C SER A 196 -0.72 -5.69 4.80
N VAL A 197 -0.14 -4.70 4.11
CA VAL A 197 -0.81 -3.42 3.86
C VAL A 197 -2.12 -3.62 3.11
N LEU A 198 -2.16 -4.55 2.14
CA LEU A 198 -3.40 -4.87 1.42
C LEU A 198 -4.47 -5.40 2.38
N GLU A 199 -4.14 -6.36 3.24
CA GLU A 199 -5.11 -6.94 4.17
C GLU A 199 -5.63 -5.93 5.19
N ALA A 200 -4.72 -5.11 5.74
CA ALA A 200 -5.09 -4.02 6.63
C ALA A 200 -6.04 -3.03 5.93
N PHE A 201 -5.74 -2.65 4.69
CA PHE A 201 -6.60 -1.78 3.87
C PHE A 201 -7.99 -2.40 3.63
N LEU A 202 -8.06 -3.69 3.29
CA LEU A 202 -9.31 -4.38 3.01
C LEU A 202 -10.18 -4.55 4.25
N ILE A 203 -9.59 -4.97 5.37
CA ILE A 203 -10.29 -5.08 6.65
C ILE A 203 -10.78 -3.72 7.13
N ALA A 204 -9.93 -2.70 7.04
CA ALA A 204 -10.31 -1.34 7.45
C ALA A 204 -11.47 -0.81 6.61
N SER A 205 -11.40 -0.96 5.28
CA SER A 205 -12.47 -0.53 4.37
C SER A 205 -13.79 -1.25 4.64
N ARG A 206 -13.75 -2.57 4.90
CA ARG A 206 -14.95 -3.34 5.27
C ARG A 206 -15.56 -2.84 6.57
N LYS A 207 -14.75 -2.59 7.60
CA LYS A 207 -15.25 -2.07 8.88
C LYS A 207 -15.85 -0.67 8.78
N VAL A 208 -15.32 0.17 7.89
CA VAL A 208 -15.91 1.46 7.55
C VAL A 208 -17.31 1.25 6.96
N GLU A 209 -17.44 0.42 5.92
CA GLU A 209 -18.74 0.12 5.30
C GLU A 209 -19.75 -0.46 6.30
N GLU A 210 -19.30 -1.40 7.16
CA GLU A 210 -20.10 -1.97 8.25
C GLU A 210 -20.59 -0.88 9.21
N TYR A 211 -19.71 0.02 9.65
CA TYR A 211 -20.07 1.12 10.54
C TYR A 211 -21.17 2.01 9.94
N TYR A 212 -21.02 2.48 8.70
CA TYR A 212 -22.02 3.37 8.09
C TYR A 212 -23.36 2.66 7.91
N ARG A 213 -23.34 1.38 7.53
CA ARG A 213 -24.54 0.56 7.38
C ARG A 213 -25.24 0.31 8.71
N GLU A 214 -24.51 -0.07 9.76
CA GLU A 214 -25.07 -0.38 11.09
C GLU A 214 -25.62 0.85 11.82
N ASN A 215 -25.14 2.05 11.45
CA ASN A 215 -25.58 3.30 12.05
C ASN A 215 -26.58 4.08 11.16
N ASP A 216 -27.09 3.48 10.08
CA ASP A 216 -28.01 4.11 9.12
C ASP A 216 -27.49 5.46 8.56
N ARG A 217 -26.19 5.52 8.25
CA ARG A 217 -25.51 6.72 7.74
C ARG A 217 -25.08 6.56 6.28
N LEU A 218 -25.09 7.67 5.54
CA LEU A 218 -24.48 7.73 4.22
C LEU A 218 -22.95 7.67 4.35
N VAL A 219 -22.34 6.82 3.53
CA VAL A 219 -20.89 6.67 3.45
C VAL A 219 -20.27 7.99 2.98
N SER A 220 -19.42 8.59 3.82
CA SER A 220 -18.77 9.88 3.55
C SER A 220 -17.27 9.79 3.30
N GLU A 221 -16.72 8.58 3.30
CA GLU A 221 -15.30 8.29 3.05
C GLU A 221 -15.22 7.01 2.19
N SER A 222 -14.21 6.90 1.33
CA SER A 222 -14.06 5.75 0.45
C SER A 222 -12.58 5.54 0.17
N ALA A 223 -11.97 4.57 0.84
CA ALA A 223 -10.53 4.39 0.77
C ALA A 223 -10.05 3.88 -0.60
N LEU A 224 -8.87 4.33 -1.02
CA LEU A 224 -8.19 3.91 -2.26
C LEU A 224 -6.76 3.46 -1.95
N LEU A 225 -6.27 2.49 -2.72
CA LEU A 225 -4.92 1.94 -2.65
C LEU A 225 -4.25 1.99 -4.02
N ASP A 226 -3.06 2.58 -4.13
CA ASP A 226 -2.24 2.63 -5.34
C ASP A 226 -0.88 1.97 -5.04
N ASP A 227 -0.54 0.92 -5.78
CA ASP A 227 0.77 0.25 -5.70
C ASP A 227 1.36 -0.11 -7.07
N ASN A 228 0.67 0.24 -8.16
CA ASN A 228 1.16 0.08 -9.52
C ASN A 228 1.74 1.39 -10.11
N GLY A 229 1.60 2.53 -9.40
CA GLY A 229 2.09 3.84 -9.81
C GLY A 229 1.27 4.53 -10.90
N ASP A 230 0.04 4.11 -11.17
CA ASP A 230 -0.83 4.71 -12.20
C ASP A 230 -1.57 5.97 -11.73
N GLY A 231 -1.58 6.23 -10.42
CA GLY A 231 -2.12 7.44 -9.82
C GLY A 231 -3.65 7.48 -9.75
N ARG A 232 -4.32 6.34 -9.92
CA ARG A 232 -5.79 6.24 -9.87
C ARG A 232 -6.29 5.70 -8.55
N GLY A 233 -5.57 4.74 -7.99
CA GLY A 233 -5.98 3.99 -6.81
C GLY A 233 -7.15 3.03 -7.07
N THR A 234 -7.06 1.85 -6.48
CA THR A 234 -8.08 0.80 -6.51
C THR A 234 -8.90 0.79 -5.22
N PRO A 235 -10.24 0.79 -5.29
CA PRO A 235 -11.10 0.67 -4.11
C PRO A 235 -11.17 -0.77 -3.59
N ALA A 236 -11.48 -0.94 -2.30
CA ALA A 236 -11.54 -2.25 -1.66
C ALA A 236 -12.57 -3.23 -2.27
N ASN A 237 -13.67 -2.74 -2.82
CA ASN A 237 -14.71 -3.57 -3.44
C ASN A 237 -14.27 -4.24 -4.76
N TRP A 238 -13.10 -3.88 -5.31
CA TRP A 238 -12.49 -4.59 -6.42
C TRP A 238 -11.82 -5.90 -5.98
N PHE A 239 -11.73 -6.17 -4.68
CA PHE A 239 -11.11 -7.36 -4.15
C PHE A 239 -12.13 -8.36 -3.57
N SER A 240 -11.84 -9.65 -3.70
CA SER A 240 -12.47 -10.75 -2.97
C SER A 240 -11.39 -11.54 -2.23
N GLY A 241 -11.34 -11.34 -0.91
CA GLY A 241 -10.12 -11.63 -0.14
C GLY A 241 -8.98 -10.74 -0.65
N VAL A 242 -7.78 -11.29 -0.81
CA VAL A 242 -6.60 -10.58 -1.35
C VAL A 242 -6.51 -10.59 -2.89
N ARG A 243 -7.56 -11.04 -3.60
CA ARG A 243 -7.55 -11.21 -5.06
C ARG A 243 -8.45 -10.19 -5.74
N ILE A 244 -8.07 -9.76 -6.95
CA ILE A 244 -8.86 -8.85 -7.77
C ILE A 244 -10.05 -9.60 -8.40
N ASN A 245 -11.24 -9.01 -8.32
CA ASN A 245 -12.47 -9.52 -8.92
C ASN A 245 -12.47 -9.34 -10.44
N LYS A 246 -13.08 -10.32 -11.13
CA LYS A 246 -13.07 -10.49 -12.59
C LYS A 246 -13.60 -9.29 -13.38
N GLU A 247 -14.61 -8.58 -12.86
CA GLU A 247 -15.24 -7.44 -13.53
C GLU A 247 -14.34 -6.19 -13.52
N SER A 248 -13.35 -6.15 -12.63
CA SER A 248 -12.40 -5.05 -12.51
C SER A 248 -11.18 -5.21 -13.45
N GLN A 249 -11.00 -6.37 -14.09
CA GLN A 249 -9.83 -6.68 -14.94
C GLN A 249 -9.86 -5.98 -16.32
N GLU A 250 -11.01 -5.47 -16.77
CA GLU A 250 -11.12 -4.79 -18.08
C GLU A 250 -10.47 -3.40 -18.10
N LYS A 251 -10.15 -2.84 -16.93
CA LYS A 251 -9.38 -1.60 -16.80
C LYS A 251 -7.96 -1.97 -16.40
N LYS A 252 -6.97 -1.37 -17.07
CA LYS A 252 -5.52 -1.54 -16.82
C LYS A 252 -5.22 -1.82 -15.33
N GLY A 253 -4.61 -2.98 -15.09
CA GLY A 253 -4.11 -3.57 -13.85
C GLY A 253 -4.50 -2.91 -12.52
N ALA A 254 -5.48 -3.48 -11.83
CA ALA A 254 -5.76 -3.12 -10.43
C ALA A 254 -4.54 -3.32 -9.51
N ASP A 255 -4.51 -2.52 -8.45
CA ASP A 255 -3.48 -2.55 -7.40
C ASP A 255 -3.58 -3.81 -6.54
N GLY A 256 -2.62 -4.00 -5.63
CA GLY A 256 -2.61 -5.07 -4.64
C GLY A 256 -1.42 -6.02 -4.75
N LYS A 257 -0.62 -5.93 -5.82
CA LYS A 257 0.47 -6.87 -6.09
C LYS A 257 1.68 -6.65 -5.19
N ILE A 258 2.00 -5.39 -4.90
CA ILE A 258 3.12 -5.03 -4.03
C ILE A 258 2.65 -5.03 -2.59
N SER A 259 1.55 -4.32 -2.31
CA SER A 259 1.00 -4.12 -0.97
C SER A 259 0.63 -5.42 -0.22
N ARG A 260 0.31 -6.52 -0.92
CA ARG A 260 0.12 -7.85 -0.29
C ARG A 260 1.41 -8.45 0.29
N LEU A 261 2.57 -7.94 -0.10
CA LEU A 261 3.89 -8.40 0.38
C LEU A 261 4.56 -7.36 1.28
N VAL A 262 3.88 -6.28 1.64
CA VAL A 262 4.44 -5.21 2.47
C VAL A 262 3.84 -5.32 3.87
N PHE A 263 4.71 -5.49 4.87
CA PHE A 263 4.30 -5.78 6.26
C PHE A 263 4.96 -4.79 7.24
N PRO A 264 4.25 -4.34 8.30
CA PRO A 264 4.86 -3.58 9.40
C PRO A 264 6.01 -4.32 10.09
N VAL A 265 5.89 -5.65 10.20
CA VAL A 265 6.94 -6.56 10.64
C VAL A 265 7.04 -7.69 9.63
N VAL A 266 8.18 -7.83 8.98
CA VAL A 266 8.39 -8.86 7.95
C VAL A 266 8.28 -10.26 8.60
N PRO A 267 7.33 -11.12 8.18
CA PRO A 267 7.21 -12.46 8.73
C PRO A 267 8.45 -13.31 8.41
N LEU A 268 8.78 -14.27 9.29
CA LEU A 268 9.93 -15.17 9.10
C LEU A 268 9.89 -15.92 7.77
N LYS A 269 8.68 -16.27 7.30
CA LYS A 269 8.48 -16.91 6.00
C LYS A 269 8.96 -16.04 4.84
N GLU A 270 8.68 -14.74 4.88
CA GLU A 270 9.10 -13.77 3.85
C GLU A 270 10.53 -13.23 4.06
N LYS A 271 11.07 -13.34 5.28
CA LYS A 271 12.42 -12.86 5.60
C LYS A 271 13.48 -13.66 4.84
N GLY A 272 14.39 -12.96 4.15
CA GLY A 272 15.51 -13.59 3.44
C GLY A 272 15.13 -14.43 2.22
N ILE A 273 13.90 -14.29 1.70
CA ILE A 273 13.55 -14.86 0.40
C ILE A 273 14.40 -14.17 -0.68
N SER A 274 14.98 -14.95 -1.60
CA SER A 274 15.76 -14.43 -2.71
C SER A 274 14.89 -13.79 -3.80
N GLU A 275 15.42 -12.81 -4.52
CA GLU A 275 14.70 -12.17 -5.62
C GLU A 275 14.30 -13.17 -6.72
N SER A 276 15.18 -14.15 -7.00
CA SER A 276 14.89 -15.21 -7.98
C SER A 276 13.72 -16.09 -7.55
N PHE A 277 13.60 -16.39 -6.25
CA PHE A 277 12.45 -17.09 -5.70
C PHE A 277 11.17 -16.27 -5.88
N ARG A 278 11.19 -14.99 -5.50
CA ARG A 278 10.00 -14.11 -5.63
C ARG A 278 9.53 -13.99 -7.07
N LYS A 279 10.47 -13.86 -8.03
CA LYS A 279 10.16 -13.85 -9.47
C LYS A 279 9.48 -15.15 -9.91
N LYS A 280 10.01 -16.31 -9.52
CA LYS A 280 9.41 -17.61 -9.83
C LYS A 280 8.01 -17.76 -9.21
N ARG A 281 7.86 -17.41 -7.92
CA ARG A 281 6.56 -17.42 -7.22
C ARG A 281 5.55 -16.56 -7.96
N THR A 282 5.92 -15.32 -8.27
CA THR A 282 5.06 -14.36 -9.00
C THR A 282 4.67 -14.88 -10.38
N GLN A 283 5.58 -15.51 -11.11
CA GLN A 283 5.29 -16.11 -12.41
C GLN A 283 4.26 -17.24 -12.31
N ILE A 284 4.40 -18.14 -11.33
CA ILE A 284 3.45 -19.25 -11.12
C ILE A 284 2.09 -18.69 -10.69
N GLU A 285 2.06 -17.73 -9.76
CA GLU A 285 0.82 -17.07 -9.32
C GLU A 285 0.10 -16.37 -10.48
N ASN A 286 0.82 -15.65 -11.34
CA ASN A 286 0.24 -15.02 -12.53
C ASN A 286 -0.37 -16.05 -13.50
N LYS A 287 0.29 -17.21 -13.68
CA LYS A 287 -0.27 -18.31 -14.48
C LYS A 287 -1.55 -18.87 -13.85
N ILE A 288 -1.57 -19.03 -12.52
CA ILE A 288 -2.77 -19.48 -11.78
C ILE A 288 -3.93 -18.49 -11.97
N GLU A 289 -3.68 -17.19 -11.84
CA GLU A 289 -4.70 -16.16 -12.03
C GLU A 289 -5.20 -16.11 -13.48
N THR A 290 -4.30 -16.27 -14.45
CA THR A 290 -4.68 -16.39 -15.87
C THR A 290 -5.56 -17.63 -16.09
N LEU A 291 -5.21 -18.78 -15.54
CA LEU A 291 -6.01 -19.99 -15.69
C LEU A 291 -7.40 -19.85 -15.04
N ARG A 292 -7.47 -19.23 -13.85
CA ARG A 292 -8.73 -18.88 -13.18
C ARG A 292 -9.60 -17.93 -14.00
N SER A 293 -8.99 -16.97 -14.70
CA SER A 293 -9.73 -16.07 -15.58
C SER A 293 -10.41 -16.84 -16.73
N LEU A 294 -9.79 -17.91 -17.20
CA LEU A 294 -10.30 -18.78 -18.26
C LEU A 294 -11.28 -19.87 -17.79
N LYS A 295 -11.58 -19.98 -16.48
CA LYS A 295 -12.46 -21.04 -15.93
C LYS A 295 -13.81 -21.18 -16.63
N LYS A 296 -14.41 -20.08 -17.10
CA LYS A 296 -15.73 -20.10 -17.76
C LYS A 296 -15.67 -20.56 -19.23
N THR A 297 -14.49 -20.51 -19.85
CA THR A 297 -14.29 -20.76 -21.29
C THR A 297 -13.51 -22.05 -21.56
N LEU A 298 -12.77 -22.54 -20.57
CA LEU A 298 -11.95 -23.74 -20.67
C LEU A 298 -12.76 -24.98 -20.29
N ASP A 299 -12.45 -26.11 -20.92
CA ASP A 299 -12.96 -27.42 -20.51
C ASP A 299 -12.61 -27.70 -19.04
N VAL A 300 -13.54 -28.33 -18.31
CA VAL A 300 -13.45 -28.51 -16.86
C VAL A 300 -12.29 -29.43 -16.47
N ASP A 301 -12.08 -30.51 -17.22
CA ASP A 301 -11.01 -31.48 -16.91
C ASP A 301 -9.64 -30.88 -17.23
N ILE A 302 -9.53 -30.14 -18.33
CA ILE A 302 -8.32 -29.37 -18.68
C ILE A 302 -8.03 -28.33 -17.60
N TYR A 303 -9.04 -27.60 -17.15
CA TYR A 303 -8.90 -26.56 -16.13
C TYR A 303 -8.33 -27.11 -14.83
N TYR A 304 -8.91 -28.18 -14.28
CA TYR A 304 -8.46 -28.72 -13.00
C TYR A 304 -7.08 -29.39 -13.11
N ARG A 305 -6.80 -30.10 -14.20
CA ARG A 305 -5.48 -30.70 -14.46
C ARG A 305 -4.37 -29.66 -14.50
N ASP A 306 -4.56 -28.58 -15.26
CA ASP A 306 -3.55 -27.54 -15.43
C ASP A 306 -3.38 -26.73 -14.14
N LEU A 307 -4.48 -26.54 -13.39
CA LEU A 307 -4.46 -25.86 -12.09
C LEU A 307 -3.71 -26.67 -11.03
N GLU A 308 -3.97 -27.98 -10.96
CA GLU A 308 -3.26 -28.90 -10.08
C GLU A 308 -1.76 -28.86 -10.35
N LYS A 309 -1.35 -28.92 -11.62
CA LYS A 309 0.06 -28.84 -12.01
C LYS A 309 0.74 -27.58 -11.50
N LEU A 310 0.08 -26.42 -11.63
CA LEU A 310 0.62 -25.14 -11.14
C LEU A 310 0.70 -25.09 -9.61
N PHE A 311 -0.28 -25.66 -8.90
CA PHE A 311 -0.22 -25.73 -7.43
C PHE A 311 0.87 -26.67 -6.93
N LEU A 312 1.10 -27.80 -7.62
CA LEU A 312 2.22 -28.69 -7.31
C LEU A 312 3.57 -28.00 -7.57
N GLU A 313 3.69 -27.21 -8.64
CA GLU A 313 4.89 -26.41 -8.92
C GLU A 313 5.13 -25.36 -7.81
N LEU A 314 4.08 -24.65 -7.40
CA LEU A 314 4.15 -23.67 -6.32
C LEU A 314 4.53 -24.33 -4.97
N SER A 315 3.95 -25.49 -4.67
CA SER A 315 4.25 -26.24 -3.46
C SER A 315 5.70 -26.72 -3.42
N LYS A 316 6.23 -27.26 -4.53
CA LYS A 316 7.64 -27.65 -4.65
C LYS A 316 8.56 -26.46 -4.44
N LEU A 317 8.26 -25.34 -5.08
CA LEU A 317 9.02 -24.10 -4.92
C LEU A 317 9.06 -23.70 -3.44
N ASN A 318 7.91 -23.64 -2.75
CA ASN A 318 7.87 -23.28 -1.34
C ASN A 318 8.69 -24.23 -0.44
N ASN A 319 8.62 -25.54 -0.68
CA ASN A 319 9.40 -26.53 0.08
C ASN A 319 10.91 -26.34 -0.12
N GLU A 320 11.39 -26.08 -1.34
CA GLU A 320 12.81 -25.79 -1.61
C GLU A 320 13.32 -24.59 -0.80
N ASN A 321 12.48 -23.58 -0.60
CA ASN A 321 12.82 -22.41 0.21
C ASN A 321 12.81 -22.71 1.71
N GLU A 322 11.89 -23.53 2.22
CA GLU A 322 11.91 -23.98 3.62
C GLU A 322 13.15 -24.82 3.92
N ASP A 323 13.48 -25.79 3.05
CA ASP A 323 14.66 -26.65 3.18
C ASP A 323 15.97 -25.82 3.12
N SER A 324 16.02 -24.76 2.30
CA SER A 324 17.18 -23.87 2.24
C SER A 324 17.40 -23.05 3.52
N LYS A 325 16.33 -22.82 4.30
CA LYS A 325 16.37 -22.06 5.56
C LYS A 325 16.66 -22.94 6.77
N ASN A 326 16.34 -24.23 6.70
CA ASN A 326 16.60 -25.23 7.73
C ASN A 326 17.32 -26.46 7.15
N PRO A 327 18.62 -26.35 6.80
CA PRO A 327 19.39 -27.50 6.37
C PRO A 327 19.44 -28.54 7.49
N LYS A 328 19.02 -29.77 7.20
CA LYS A 328 19.18 -30.93 8.08
C LYS A 328 20.65 -31.21 8.39
#